data_AF-A0A537Q867-F1
#
_entry.id   AF-A0A537Q867-F1
#
_cell.length_a   1.000
_cell.length_b   1.000
_cell.length_c   1.000
_cell.angle_alpha   90.00
_cell.angle_beta   90.00
_cell.angle_gamma   90.00
#
_symmetry.space_group_name_H-M   'P 1'
#
loop_
_entity.id
_entity.type
_entity.pdbx_description
1 polymer ?
#
loop_
_entity_poly.entity_id
_entity_poly.type
_entity_poly.pdbx_seq_one_letter_code
_entity_poly.pdbx_strand_id
1 'polypeptide(L)'
;MDSADKPRARFPRPAKRGEGGTQRAQRDAGPRKRGEGNAFLPFARPELAAEVERWLEYLGAERRYSPKTLEAYARDARQLLAFLAGHLGQKLTLTDLAKLEPRDVRAFLAARRAEGLTSRSLMRALAGARSFARYLERHGKGAIGALSAVRSPKLPKTLP
;
A
#
# COMPACT_ATOMS: atom_id res chain seq x y z
N MET A 1 17.45 -0.23 -54.65
CA MET A 1 16.71 0.86 -53.97
C MET A 1 15.58 0.19 -53.23
N ASP A 2 15.88 -0.16 -51.98
CA ASP A 2 15.24 -1.21 -51.18
C ASP A 2 14.13 -0.59 -50.30
N SER A 3 12.88 -0.85 -50.64
CA SER A 3 11.72 -0.55 -49.77
C SER A 3 11.39 -1.81 -48.98
N ALA A 4 12.00 -1.94 -47.80
CA ALA A 4 11.68 -2.97 -46.83
C ALA A 4 10.60 -2.47 -45.86
N ASP A 5 9.38 -2.90 -46.14
CA ASP A 5 8.28 -3.08 -45.18
C ASP A 5 8.79 -3.78 -43.91
N LYS A 6 8.59 -3.16 -42.74
CA LYS A 6 9.05 -3.68 -41.46
C LYS A 6 7.85 -4.25 -40.69
N PRO A 7 7.75 -5.58 -40.48
CA PRO A 7 6.63 -6.18 -39.77
C PRO A 7 6.68 -5.87 -38.27
N ARG A 8 5.53 -5.44 -37.72
CA ARG A 8 5.31 -5.21 -36.28
C ARG A 8 5.39 -6.54 -35.52
N ALA A 9 6.33 -6.62 -34.57
CA ALA A 9 6.49 -7.77 -33.69
C ALA A 9 5.25 -7.98 -32.80
N ARG A 10 4.67 -9.17 -32.94
CA ARG A 10 3.57 -9.73 -32.17
C ARG A 10 4.13 -10.28 -30.85
N PHE A 11 3.86 -9.62 -29.73
CA PHE A 11 4.21 -10.20 -28.42
C PHE A 11 3.28 -11.38 -28.09
N PRO A 12 3.83 -12.53 -27.66
CA PRO A 12 3.04 -13.69 -27.29
C PRO A 12 2.29 -13.45 -25.96
N ARG A 13 1.02 -13.86 -25.93
CA ARG A 13 0.23 -14.01 -24.69
C ARG A 13 0.71 -15.27 -23.95
N PRO A 14 1.06 -15.22 -22.65
CA PRO A 14 1.23 -16.45 -21.90
C PRO A 14 -0.14 -17.14 -21.72
N ALA A 15 -0.13 -18.44 -22.02
CA ALA A 15 -1.28 -19.32 -22.12
C ALA A 15 -1.95 -19.64 -20.79
N LYS A 16 -3.22 -20.06 -20.91
CA LYS A 16 -4.06 -20.60 -19.86
C LYS A 16 -3.45 -21.85 -19.20
N ARG A 17 -3.68 -21.99 -17.90
CA ARG A 17 -3.70 -23.29 -17.22
C ARG A 17 -4.98 -23.35 -16.37
N GLY A 18 -5.84 -24.32 -16.69
CA GLY A 18 -6.96 -24.75 -15.86
C GLY A 18 -6.45 -25.39 -14.57
N GLU A 19 -7.23 -25.88 -13.62
CA GLU A 19 -8.64 -26.24 -13.48
C GLU A 19 -8.84 -26.40 -11.96
N GLY A 20 -10.09 -26.37 -11.49
CA GLY A 20 -10.48 -27.09 -10.28
C GLY A 20 -10.95 -26.22 -9.10
N GLY A 21 -12.18 -26.50 -8.67
CA GLY A 21 -12.57 -26.26 -7.28
C GLY A 21 -13.71 -25.26 -7.07
N THR A 22 -14.89 -25.56 -7.57
CA THR A 22 -16.14 -25.08 -7.00
C THR A 22 -16.24 -25.58 -5.56
N GLN A 23 -15.91 -24.76 -4.57
CA GLN A 23 -16.36 -24.97 -3.20
C GLN A 23 -16.90 -23.66 -2.61
N ARG A 24 -18.23 -23.59 -2.62
CA ARG A 24 -19.02 -22.86 -1.64
C ARG A 24 -18.55 -23.27 -0.24
N ALA A 25 -18.20 -22.30 0.59
CA ALA A 25 -18.47 -22.33 2.01
C ALA A 25 -18.43 -20.90 2.56
N GLN A 26 -19.62 -20.29 2.66
CA GLN A 26 -19.87 -19.37 3.75
C GLN A 26 -19.71 -20.18 5.05
N ARG A 27 -18.97 -19.66 6.04
CA ARG A 27 -19.33 -19.67 7.48
C ARG A 27 -18.18 -19.16 8.36
N ASP A 28 -18.60 -18.36 9.35
CA ASP A 28 -17.93 -18.01 10.61
C ASP A 28 -16.64 -17.18 10.58
N ALA A 29 -16.81 -15.88 10.38
CA ALA A 29 -15.93 -14.90 11.03
C ALA A 29 -16.39 -14.69 12.48
N GLY A 30 -16.04 -15.63 13.36
CA GLY A 30 -16.15 -15.46 14.81
C GLY A 30 -15.29 -14.28 15.30
N PRO A 31 -15.56 -13.72 16.50
CA PRO A 31 -14.86 -12.54 16.99
C PRO A 31 -13.38 -12.87 17.22
N ARG A 32 -12.52 -12.45 16.28
CA ARG A 32 -11.07 -12.60 16.40
C ARG A 32 -10.61 -11.86 17.65
N LYS A 33 -9.89 -12.57 18.53
CA LYS A 33 -9.48 -12.08 19.85
C LYS A 33 -8.70 -10.77 19.72
N ARG A 34 -9.24 -9.70 20.32
CA ARG A 34 -8.58 -8.40 20.56
C ARG A 34 -7.37 -8.59 21.49
N GLY A 35 -6.25 -9.09 20.97
CA GLY A 35 -5.05 -9.34 21.77
C GLY A 35 -3.75 -9.54 20.99
N GLU A 36 -3.82 -9.92 19.71
CA GLU A 36 -2.62 -10.21 18.89
C GLU A 36 -2.30 -9.12 17.85
N GLY A 37 -3.00 -7.98 17.90
CA GLY A 37 -2.91 -6.91 16.89
C GLY A 37 -1.56 -6.21 16.77
N ASN A 38 -0.58 -6.51 17.64
CA ASN A 38 0.75 -5.89 17.55
C ASN A 38 1.79 -6.74 16.77
N ALA A 39 1.50 -8.00 16.43
CA ALA A 39 2.45 -8.84 15.71
C ALA A 39 2.72 -8.34 14.28
N PHE A 40 1.69 -7.77 13.64
CA PHE A 40 1.80 -7.22 12.29
C PHE A 40 2.59 -5.89 12.24
N LEU A 41 2.52 -5.09 13.31
CA LEU A 41 3.11 -3.74 13.38
C LEU A 41 3.77 -3.48 14.76
N PRO A 42 4.89 -4.15 15.10
CA PRO A 42 5.52 -4.06 16.43
C PRO A 42 6.01 -2.66 16.81
N PHE A 43 6.17 -1.79 15.81
CA PHE A 43 6.61 -0.40 15.89
C PHE A 43 5.43 0.60 15.92
N ALA A 44 4.19 0.11 15.92
CA ALA A 44 2.98 0.92 16.10
C ALA A 44 2.37 0.64 17.48
N ARG A 45 1.56 1.58 17.96
CA ARG A 45 0.69 1.33 19.11
C ARG A 45 -0.52 0.48 18.69
N PRO A 46 -1.11 -0.32 19.60
CA PRO A 46 -2.19 -1.27 19.26
C PRO A 46 -3.39 -0.62 18.57
N GLU A 47 -3.74 0.61 18.94
CA GLU A 47 -4.83 1.36 18.34
C GLU A 47 -4.57 1.66 16.86
N LEU A 48 -3.35 2.05 16.51
CA LEU A 48 -2.95 2.28 15.12
C LEU A 48 -2.94 0.97 14.35
N ALA A 49 -2.38 -0.10 14.93
CA ALA A 49 -2.35 -1.39 14.28
C ALA A 49 -3.76 -1.92 13.97
N ALA A 50 -4.69 -1.74 14.89
CA ALA A 50 -6.09 -2.09 14.70
C ALA A 50 -6.78 -1.28 13.59
N GLU A 51 -6.43 0.01 13.39
CA GLU A 51 -6.96 0.79 12.26
C GLU A 51 -6.40 0.30 10.92
N VAL A 52 -5.14 -0.16 10.87
CA VAL A 52 -4.57 -0.74 9.65
C VAL A 52 -5.27 -2.05 9.27
N GLU A 53 -5.56 -2.91 10.25
CA GLU A 53 -6.34 -4.13 10.02
C GLU A 53 -7.74 -3.82 9.50
N ARG A 54 -8.46 -2.90 10.15
CA ARG A 54 -9.80 -2.47 9.68
C ARG A 54 -9.77 -1.86 8.29
N TRP A 55 -8.74 -1.12 7.94
CA TRP A 55 -8.56 -0.58 6.59
C TRP A 55 -8.39 -1.69 5.55
N LEU A 56 -7.59 -2.73 5.83
CA LEU A 56 -7.42 -3.85 4.92
C LEU A 56 -8.71 -4.66 4.76
N GLU A 57 -9.45 -4.86 5.85
CA GLU A 57 -10.78 -5.49 5.83
C GLU A 57 -11.76 -4.67 4.99
N TYR A 58 -11.78 -3.34 5.16
CA TYR A 58 -12.56 -2.40 4.36
C TYR A 58 -12.23 -2.51 2.86
N LEU A 59 -10.93 -2.58 2.50
CA LEU A 59 -10.53 -2.73 1.10
C LEU A 59 -10.97 -4.08 0.50
N GLY A 60 -10.95 -5.14 1.28
CA GLY A 60 -11.43 -6.46 0.86
C GLY A 60 -12.94 -6.51 0.70
N ALA A 61 -13.67 -6.00 1.69
CA ALA A 61 -15.13 -6.09 1.75
C ALA A 61 -15.83 -5.06 0.85
N GLU A 62 -15.48 -3.78 0.99
CA GLU A 62 -16.19 -2.68 0.33
C GLU A 62 -15.62 -2.41 -1.07
N ARG A 63 -14.30 -2.48 -1.23
CA ARG A 63 -13.64 -2.23 -2.53
C ARG A 63 -13.37 -3.49 -3.35
N ARG A 64 -13.64 -4.68 -2.79
CA ARG A 64 -13.46 -6.00 -3.45
C ARG A 64 -12.08 -6.18 -4.07
N TYR A 65 -11.05 -5.66 -3.42
CA TYR A 65 -9.68 -5.84 -3.89
C TYR A 65 -9.26 -7.31 -3.78
N SER A 66 -8.50 -7.77 -4.77
CA SER A 66 -8.01 -9.14 -4.78
C SER A 66 -7.09 -9.40 -3.57
N PRO A 67 -7.00 -10.64 -3.05
CA PRO A 67 -6.10 -10.97 -1.95
C PRO A 67 -4.65 -10.50 -2.18
N LYS A 68 -4.15 -10.67 -3.40
CA LYS A 68 -2.80 -10.21 -3.81
C LYS A 68 -2.65 -8.69 -3.73
N THR A 69 -3.71 -7.94 -4.01
CA THR A 69 -3.72 -6.47 -3.87
C THR A 69 -3.69 -6.06 -2.41
N LEU A 70 -4.45 -6.75 -1.54
CA LEU A 70 -4.46 -6.51 -0.09
C LEU A 70 -3.09 -6.80 0.52
N GLU A 71 -2.45 -7.92 0.17
CA GLU A 71 -1.09 -8.25 0.61
C GLU A 71 -0.07 -7.19 0.20
N ALA A 72 -0.15 -6.72 -1.04
CA ALA A 72 0.72 -5.67 -1.55
C ALA A 72 0.54 -4.36 -0.77
N TYR A 73 -0.70 -4.00 -0.41
CA TYR A 73 -1.02 -2.79 0.35
C TYR A 73 -0.62 -2.92 1.82
N ALA A 74 -0.85 -4.09 2.42
CA ALA A 74 -0.41 -4.42 3.77
C ALA A 74 1.12 -4.31 3.89
N ARG A 75 1.86 -4.86 2.91
CA ARG A 75 3.32 -4.76 2.86
C ARG A 75 3.79 -3.30 2.76
N ASP A 76 3.19 -2.52 1.88
CA ASP A 76 3.57 -1.12 1.67
C ASP A 76 3.27 -0.26 2.92
N ALA A 77 2.10 -0.46 3.53
CA ALA A 77 1.73 0.24 4.77
C ALA A 77 2.68 -0.11 5.91
N ARG A 78 3.01 -1.40 6.10
CA ARG A 78 4.01 -1.85 7.08
C ARG A 78 5.36 -1.19 6.85
N GLN A 79 5.81 -1.09 5.59
CA GLN A 79 7.08 -0.46 5.23
C GLN A 79 7.11 1.04 5.52
N LEU A 80 6.01 1.75 5.25
CA LEU A 80 5.89 3.17 5.57
C LEU A 80 5.92 3.39 7.08
N LEU A 81 5.08 2.67 7.82
CA LEU A 81 4.96 2.83 9.26
C LEU A 81 6.26 2.40 9.98
N ALA A 82 6.96 1.37 9.50
CA ALA A 82 8.27 1.00 10.04
C ALA A 82 9.29 2.12 9.88
N PHE A 83 9.33 2.74 8.69
CA PHE A 83 10.23 3.87 8.43
C PHE A 83 9.89 5.06 9.32
N LEU A 84 8.61 5.43 9.43
CA LEU A 84 8.17 6.57 10.23
C LEU A 84 8.46 6.36 11.72
N ALA A 85 8.30 5.14 12.24
CA ALA A 85 8.66 4.83 13.62
C ALA A 85 10.16 5.01 13.87
N GLY A 86 11.01 4.57 12.94
CA GLY A 86 12.45 4.81 13.02
C GLY A 86 12.83 6.28 12.85
N HIS A 87 12.15 7.00 11.95
CA HIS A 87 12.41 8.41 11.67
C HIS A 87 12.02 9.32 12.83
N LEU A 88 10.89 9.02 13.51
CA LEU A 88 10.43 9.76 14.69
C LEU A 88 11.03 9.22 16.00
N GLY A 89 11.76 8.11 15.96
CA GLY A 89 12.41 7.50 17.13
C GLY A 89 11.43 6.96 18.18
N GLN A 90 10.18 6.68 17.82
CA GLN A 90 9.14 6.25 18.76
C GLN A 90 8.14 5.29 18.12
N LYS A 91 7.37 4.59 18.98
CA LYS A 91 6.22 3.80 18.51
C LYS A 91 5.12 4.74 18.01
N LEU A 92 4.64 4.51 16.79
CA LEU A 92 3.67 5.39 16.14
C LEU A 92 2.29 5.32 16.78
N THR A 93 1.70 6.49 17.01
CA THR A 93 0.29 6.68 17.36
C THR A 93 -0.49 7.25 16.16
N LEU A 94 -1.83 7.25 16.25
CA LEU A 94 -2.68 7.98 15.30
C LEU A 94 -2.39 9.49 15.31
N THR A 95 -2.08 10.06 16.48
CA THR A 95 -1.75 11.48 16.61
C THR A 95 -0.46 11.85 15.91
N ASP A 96 0.56 10.97 15.95
CA ASP A 96 1.80 11.19 15.21
C ASP A 96 1.56 11.22 13.71
N LEU A 97 0.70 10.33 13.21
CA LEU A 97 0.30 10.33 11.80
C LEU A 97 -0.41 11.62 11.39
N ALA A 98 -1.25 12.18 12.26
CA ALA A 98 -1.92 13.46 12.01
C ALA A 98 -0.95 14.66 12.01
N LYS A 99 0.15 14.56 12.76
CA LYS A 99 1.21 15.58 12.84
C LYS A 99 2.29 15.44 11.77
N LEU A 100 2.22 14.41 10.93
CA LEU A 100 3.20 14.22 9.86
C LEU A 100 3.25 15.44 8.96
N GLU A 101 4.47 15.74 8.54
CA GLU A 101 4.75 16.81 7.61
C GLU A 101 5.18 16.27 6.24
N PRO A 102 5.06 17.08 5.17
CA PRO A 102 5.50 16.68 3.84
C PRO A 102 6.99 16.28 3.77
N ARG A 103 7.82 16.78 4.69
CA ARG A 103 9.24 16.41 4.78
C ARG A 103 9.44 14.94 5.16
N ASP A 104 8.61 14.39 6.05
CA ASP A 104 8.74 13.01 6.54
C ASP A 104 8.39 12.02 5.44
N VAL A 105 7.34 12.34 4.67
CA VAL A 105 6.94 11.55 3.49
C VAL A 105 7.99 11.64 2.38
N ARG A 106 8.64 12.79 2.17
CA ARG A 106 9.76 12.90 1.23
C ARG A 106 10.98 12.10 1.70
N ALA A 107 11.29 12.11 3.00
CA ALA A 107 12.37 11.32 3.59
C ALA A 107 12.14 9.82 3.36
N PHE A 108 10.90 9.34 3.52
CA PHE A 108 10.52 7.96 3.19
C PHE A 108 10.79 7.63 1.72
N LEU A 109 10.35 8.48 0.80
CA LEU A 109 10.55 8.25 -0.63
C LEU A 109 12.04 8.26 -1.01
N ALA A 110 12.84 9.13 -0.40
CA ALA A 110 14.28 9.18 -0.60
C ALA A 110 14.96 7.90 -0.08
N ALA A 111 14.62 7.44 1.12
CA ALA A 111 15.14 6.20 1.70
C ALA A 111 14.79 4.98 0.82
N ARG A 112 13.54 4.87 0.38
CA ARG A 112 13.12 3.78 -0.53
C ARG A 112 13.82 3.83 -1.89
N ARG A 113 14.10 5.02 -2.40
CA ARG A 113 14.89 5.17 -3.64
C ARG A 113 16.34 4.74 -3.44
N ALA A 114 16.94 5.04 -2.29
CA ALA A 114 18.29 4.58 -1.94
C ALA A 114 18.37 3.05 -1.79
N GLU A 115 17.29 2.41 -1.34
CA GLU A 115 17.14 0.94 -1.32
C GLU A 115 16.93 0.30 -2.72
N GLY A 116 16.94 1.10 -3.80
CA GLY A 116 16.81 0.60 -5.17
C GLY A 116 15.38 0.37 -5.66
N LEU A 117 14.35 0.88 -4.96
CA LEU A 117 12.97 0.73 -5.44
C LEU A 117 12.74 1.50 -6.75
N THR A 118 12.07 0.84 -7.69
CA THR A 118 11.65 1.46 -8.95
C THR A 118 10.58 2.53 -8.72
N SER A 119 10.51 3.53 -9.60
CA SER A 119 9.49 4.58 -9.56
C SER A 119 8.06 4.03 -9.51
N ARG A 120 7.81 2.88 -10.16
CA ARG A 120 6.52 2.18 -10.12
C ARG A 120 6.18 1.68 -8.70
N SER A 121 7.16 1.13 -7.99
CA SER A 121 6.98 0.66 -6.61
C SER A 121 6.75 1.81 -5.64
N LEU A 122 7.47 2.92 -5.81
CA LEU A 122 7.28 4.14 -5.01
C LEU A 122 5.87 4.72 -5.20
N MET A 123 5.37 4.78 -6.43
CA MET A 123 4.00 5.24 -6.69
C MET A 123 2.95 4.34 -6.06
N ARG A 124 3.14 3.02 -6.10
CA ARG A 124 2.23 2.05 -5.47
C ARG A 124 2.21 2.21 -3.95
N ALA A 125 3.38 2.35 -3.33
CA ALA A 125 3.48 2.61 -1.89
C ALA A 125 2.76 3.90 -1.50
N LEU A 126 2.91 4.96 -2.30
CA LEU A 126 2.23 6.23 -2.06
C LEU A 126 0.72 6.15 -2.29
N ALA A 127 0.25 5.33 -3.25
CA ALA A 127 -1.17 5.07 -3.45
C ALA A 127 -1.79 4.34 -2.24
N GLY A 128 -1.11 3.31 -1.73
CA GLY A 128 -1.52 2.60 -0.50
C GLY A 128 -1.58 3.55 0.70
N ALA A 129 -0.53 4.36 0.90
CA ALA A 129 -0.47 5.35 1.97
C ALA A 129 -1.62 6.37 1.90
N ARG A 130 -1.92 6.90 0.70
CA ARG A 130 -3.05 7.82 0.50
C ARG A 130 -4.39 7.15 0.74
N SER A 131 -4.57 5.90 0.32
CA SER A 131 -5.78 5.13 0.61
C SER A 131 -6.01 4.97 2.11
N PHE A 132 -4.95 4.64 2.86
CA PHE A 132 -5.03 4.55 4.32
C PHE A 132 -5.34 5.91 4.97
N ALA A 133 -4.69 7.00 4.54
CA ALA A 133 -4.99 8.34 5.02
C ALA A 133 -6.46 8.74 4.82
N ARG A 134 -7.02 8.43 3.63
CA ARG A 134 -8.43 8.71 3.33
C ARG A 134 -9.39 7.83 4.13
N TYR A 135 -8.99 6.60 4.43
CA TYR A 135 -9.73 5.73 5.34
C TYR A 135 -9.80 6.33 6.75
N LEU A 136 -8.67 6.77 7.32
CA LEU A 136 -8.63 7.37 8.66
C LEU A 136 -9.47 8.64 8.75
N GLU A 137 -9.37 9.51 7.73
CA GLU A 137 -10.15 10.74 7.64
C GLU A 137 -11.66 10.45 7.59
N ARG A 138 -12.10 9.50 6.75
CA ARG A 138 -13.50 9.06 6.67
C ARG A 138 -14.04 8.54 8.01
N HIS A 139 -13.20 7.91 8.81
CA HIS A 139 -13.59 7.31 10.10
C HIS A 139 -13.31 8.24 11.30
N GLY A 140 -12.99 9.52 11.05
CA GLY A 140 -12.76 10.52 12.11
C GLY A 140 -11.51 10.26 12.96
N LYS A 141 -10.53 9.52 12.44
CA LYS A 141 -9.29 9.13 13.15
C LYS A 141 -8.12 10.10 12.92
N GLY A 142 -8.37 11.20 12.22
CA GLY A 142 -7.38 12.21 11.86
C GLY A 142 -7.02 12.19 10.38
N ALA A 143 -6.69 13.36 9.85
CA ALA A 143 -6.25 13.52 8.47
C ALA A 143 -4.72 13.56 8.40
N ILE A 144 -4.13 12.73 7.53
CA ILE A 144 -2.69 12.78 7.26
C ILE A 144 -2.44 13.77 6.12
N GLY A 145 -2.40 15.06 6.46
CA GLY A 145 -2.23 16.15 5.50
C GLY A 145 -0.97 16.00 4.63
N ALA A 146 0.12 15.50 5.22
CA ALA A 146 1.40 15.27 4.53
C ALA A 146 1.29 14.38 3.28
N LEU A 147 0.49 13.31 3.33
CA LEU A 147 0.35 12.36 2.21
C LEU A 147 -0.44 12.95 1.03
N SER A 148 -1.27 13.95 1.30
CA SER A 148 -1.98 14.71 0.26
C SER A 148 -1.11 15.80 -0.35
N ALA A 149 -0.22 16.40 0.46
CA ALA A 149 0.67 17.48 0.03
C ALA A 149 1.88 16.99 -0.79
N VAL A 150 2.37 15.76 -0.57
CA VAL A 150 3.50 15.23 -1.36
C VAL A 150 3.05 14.80 -2.74
N ARG A 151 3.64 15.39 -3.79
CA ARG A 151 3.45 14.99 -5.19
C ARG A 151 4.12 13.63 -5.45
N SER A 152 3.42 12.74 -6.17
CA SER A 152 4.04 11.49 -6.64
C SER A 152 5.25 11.81 -7.55
N PRO A 153 6.36 11.04 -7.48
CA PRO A 153 7.46 11.20 -8.42
C PRO A 153 6.92 11.08 -9.85
N LYS A 154 7.15 12.08 -10.69
CA LYS A 154 6.81 12.00 -12.12
C LYS A 154 7.62 10.85 -12.72
N LEU A 155 6.94 9.82 -13.23
CA LEU A 155 7.61 8.85 -14.11
C LEU A 155 8.11 9.60 -15.35
N PRO A 156 9.37 9.42 -15.76
CA PRO A 156 9.73 9.77 -17.13
C PRO A 156 8.81 8.93 -18.04
N LYS A 157 8.04 9.62 -18.89
CA LYS A 157 7.30 8.97 -19.96
C LYS A 157 8.35 8.30 -20.84
N THR A 158 8.37 6.98 -20.89
CA THR A 158 9.02 6.27 -21.99
C THR A 158 8.23 6.66 -23.24
N LEU A 159 8.80 7.59 -24.02
CA LEU A 159 8.27 7.96 -25.32
C LEU A 159 8.45 6.77 -26.27
N PRO A 160 7.44 6.44 -27.09
CA PRO A 160 7.57 5.46 -28.17
C PRO A 160 8.45 5.98 -29.30
#